data_AF-A0A453E974-F1
#
_entry.id   AF-A0A453E974-F1
#
_cell.length_a   1.000
_cell.length_b   1.000
_cell.length_c   1.000
_cell.angle_alpha   90.00
_cell.angle_beta   90.00
_cell.angle_gamma   90.00
#
_symmetry.space_group_name_H-M   'P 1'
#
loop_
_entity.id
_entity.type
_entity.pdbx_description
1 polymer ?
#
loop_
_entity_poly.entity_id
_entity_poly.type
_entity_poly.pdbx_seq_one_letter_code
_entity_poly.pdbx_strand_id
1 'polypeptide(L)'
;LDDSRSVASAHSEFNRRASKIGLGIHQTSQKLARLAKLAKKTSVFDDPTLEIQELTAVVKKDIGALNNAVMDLQVLCNSQNESGNLSKDTTNHSTTVVDNLKNRLMSATKEFKEVLTMRTENLKVHENRRQMFSSSAAKDASNPFIRQRPLVPREASDAAPPAPWASDSATTPLFQR
;
A
#
# COMPACT_ATOMS: atom_id res chain seq x y z
N LEU A 1 6.78 -52.77 -9.01
CA LEU A 1 7.94 -51.86 -8.83
C LEU A 1 7.68 -50.46 -9.39
N ASP A 2 6.64 -50.26 -10.22
CA ASP A 2 6.36 -48.96 -10.86
C ASP A 2 5.48 -48.02 -10.00
N ASP A 3 4.55 -48.56 -9.19
CA ASP A 3 3.64 -47.77 -8.32
C ASP A 3 4.34 -46.95 -7.23
N SER A 4 5.46 -47.42 -6.67
CA SER A 4 6.16 -46.70 -5.60
C SER A 4 6.81 -45.40 -6.10
N ARG A 5 7.17 -45.35 -7.40
CA ARG A 5 7.83 -44.19 -8.01
C ARG A 5 6.84 -43.09 -8.38
N SER A 6 5.61 -43.46 -8.77
CA SER A 6 4.52 -42.53 -9.05
C SER A 6 4.00 -41.85 -7.78
N VAL A 7 3.86 -42.58 -6.67
CA VAL A 7 3.44 -42.04 -5.36
C VAL A 7 4.47 -41.05 -4.80
N ALA A 8 5.77 -41.37 -4.88
CA ALA A 8 6.83 -40.45 -4.47
C ALA A 8 6.84 -39.15 -5.30
N SER A 9 6.58 -39.26 -6.61
CA SER A 9 6.46 -38.11 -7.51
C SER A 9 5.25 -37.23 -7.16
N ALA A 10 4.09 -37.84 -6.90
CA ALA A 10 2.87 -37.11 -6.55
C ALA A 10 2.98 -36.39 -5.19
N HIS A 11 3.64 -37.01 -4.20
CA HIS A 11 3.91 -36.38 -2.91
C HIS A 11 4.94 -35.25 -3.02
N SER A 12 5.97 -35.41 -3.86
CA SER A 12 6.92 -34.34 -4.17
C SER A 12 6.22 -33.13 -4.82
N GLU A 13 5.28 -33.38 -5.73
CA GLU A 13 4.49 -32.33 -6.36
C GLU A 13 3.60 -31.58 -5.36
N PHE A 14 2.90 -32.30 -4.48
CA PHE A 14 2.13 -31.71 -3.39
C PHE A 14 3.00 -30.76 -2.56
N ASN A 15 4.16 -31.22 -2.09
CA ASN A 15 5.08 -30.41 -1.28
C ASN A 15 5.60 -29.19 -2.03
N ARG A 16 5.90 -29.33 -3.33
CA ARG A 16 6.33 -28.21 -4.17
C ARG A 16 5.23 -27.15 -4.33
N ARG A 17 3.99 -27.58 -4.58
CA ARG A 17 2.83 -26.68 -4.69
C ARG A 17 2.52 -26.00 -3.35
N ALA A 18 2.50 -26.75 -2.25
CA ALA A 18 2.30 -26.24 -0.91
C ALA A 18 3.36 -25.20 -0.52
N SER A 19 4.63 -25.46 -0.81
CA SER A 19 5.74 -24.53 -0.55
C SER A 19 5.59 -23.22 -1.34
N LYS A 20 5.22 -23.31 -2.62
CA LYS A 20 4.98 -22.14 -3.47
C LYS A 20 3.82 -21.28 -2.95
N ILE A 21 2.73 -21.92 -2.50
CA ILE A 21 1.60 -21.22 -1.90
C ILE A 21 2.02 -20.55 -0.58
N GLY A 22 2.73 -21.26 0.28
CA GLY A 22 3.20 -20.73 1.56
C GLY A 22 4.10 -19.49 1.40
N LEU A 23 4.99 -19.51 0.40
CA LEU A 23 5.82 -18.36 0.01
C LEU A 23 4.95 -17.21 -0.53
N GLY A 24 4.02 -17.51 -1.42
CA GLY A 24 3.12 -16.50 -2.00
C GLY A 24 2.27 -15.81 -0.93
N ILE A 25 1.71 -16.56 0.03
CA ILE A 25 1.00 -15.99 1.19
C ILE A 25 1.91 -15.03 1.95
N HIS A 26 3.14 -15.43 2.25
CA HIS A 26 4.08 -14.57 2.96
C HIS A 26 4.38 -13.27 2.22
N GLN A 27 4.61 -13.34 0.90
CA GLN A 27 4.83 -12.17 0.05
C GLN A 27 3.60 -11.25 0.03
N THR A 28 2.40 -11.81 -0.06
CA THR A 28 1.15 -11.04 0.03
C THR A 28 0.99 -10.37 1.38
N SER A 29 1.30 -11.04 2.49
CA SER A 29 1.31 -10.44 3.82
C SER A 29 2.31 -9.28 3.94
N GLN A 30 3.48 -9.37 3.32
CA GLN A 30 4.44 -8.24 3.31
C GLN A 30 3.88 -7.04 2.53
N LYS A 31 3.23 -7.26 1.38
CA LYS A 31 2.56 -6.20 0.61
C LYS A 31 1.42 -5.58 1.41
N LEU A 32 0.63 -6.40 2.12
CA LEU A 32 -0.43 -5.94 3.03
C LEU A 32 0.12 -5.04 4.13
N ALA A 33 1.23 -5.43 4.77
CA ALA A 33 1.85 -4.61 5.80
C ALA A 33 2.31 -3.24 5.26
N ARG A 34 2.78 -3.18 4.00
CA ARG A 34 3.12 -1.91 3.32
C ARG A 34 1.86 -1.10 3.01
N LEU A 35 0.83 -1.73 2.44
CA LEU A 35 -0.46 -1.09 2.16
C LEU A 35 -1.08 -0.51 3.43
N ALA A 36 -0.99 -1.23 4.56
CA ALA A 36 -1.46 -0.76 5.86
C ALA A 36 -0.73 0.50 6.33
N LYS A 37 0.60 0.59 6.13
CA LYS A 37 1.38 1.79 6.45
C LYS A 37 0.95 2.98 5.58
N LEU A 38 0.75 2.77 4.29
CA LEU A 38 0.29 3.82 3.37
C LEU A 38 -1.14 4.26 3.70
N ALA A 39 -2.03 3.33 4.02
CA ALA A 39 -3.40 3.61 4.41
C ALA A 39 -3.50 4.44 5.70
N LYS A 40 -2.52 4.31 6.61
CA LYS A 40 -2.38 5.15 7.81
C LYS A 40 -1.76 6.53 7.53
N LYS A 41 -1.05 6.69 6.41
CA LYS A 41 -0.43 7.96 6.04
C LYS A 41 -1.53 8.91 5.54
N THR A 42 -1.74 9.96 6.32
CA THR A 42 -2.85 10.93 6.20
C THR A 42 -2.31 12.32 5.84
N SER A 43 -1.37 12.40 4.90
CA SER A 43 -0.76 13.67 4.46
C SER A 43 -1.60 14.32 3.36
N VAL A 44 -1.79 15.63 3.43
CA VAL A 44 -2.52 16.42 2.42
C VAL A 44 -1.63 16.80 1.23
N PHE A 45 -0.32 16.87 1.44
CA PHE A 45 0.64 17.33 0.43
C PHE A 45 1.26 16.18 -0.37
N ASP A 46 1.22 14.97 0.18
CA ASP A 46 1.78 13.76 -0.42
C ASP A 46 0.81 12.62 -0.16
N ASP A 47 -0.28 12.59 -0.94
CA ASP A 47 -1.33 11.60 -0.83
C ASP A 47 -0.94 10.33 -1.63
N PRO A 48 -0.70 9.18 -0.96
CA PRO A 48 -0.26 7.96 -1.62
C PRO A 48 -1.41 7.22 -2.36
N THR A 49 -2.42 7.93 -2.88
CA THR A 49 -3.62 7.31 -3.47
C THR A 49 -3.29 6.37 -4.63
N LEU A 50 -2.38 6.76 -5.53
CA LEU A 50 -1.98 5.90 -6.65
C LEU A 50 -1.27 4.63 -6.19
N GLU A 51 -0.30 4.75 -5.27
CA GLU A 51 0.43 3.61 -4.72
C GLU A 51 -0.50 2.65 -3.95
N ILE A 52 -1.46 3.20 -3.20
CA ILE A 52 -2.51 2.42 -2.54
C ILE A 52 -3.37 1.67 -3.56
N GLN A 53 -3.80 2.33 -4.64
CA GLN A 53 -4.62 1.69 -5.68
C GLN A 53 -3.86 0.54 -6.37
N GLU A 54 -2.60 0.77 -6.72
CA GLU A 54 -1.75 -0.24 -7.36
C GLU A 54 -1.50 -1.43 -6.42
N LEU A 55 -1.05 -1.17 -5.18
CA LEU A 55 -0.84 -2.24 -4.19
C LEU A 55 -2.13 -3.00 -3.88
N THR A 56 -3.27 -2.31 -3.84
CA THR A 56 -4.59 -2.95 -3.67
C THR A 56 -4.90 -3.91 -4.82
N ALA A 57 -4.66 -3.48 -6.06
CA ALA A 57 -4.89 -4.31 -7.24
C ALA A 57 -3.98 -5.56 -7.25
N VAL A 58 -2.69 -5.37 -6.93
CA VAL A 58 -1.71 -6.46 -6.84
C VAL A 58 -2.11 -7.45 -5.73
N VAL A 59 -2.40 -6.97 -4.52
CA VAL A 59 -2.80 -7.83 -3.40
C VAL A 59 -4.10 -8.59 -3.71
N LYS A 60 -5.10 -7.93 -4.32
CA LYS A 60 -6.34 -8.58 -4.74
C LYS A 60 -6.07 -9.72 -5.73
N LYS A 61 -5.19 -9.48 -6.72
CA LYS A 61 -4.79 -10.50 -7.70
C LYS A 61 -4.06 -11.65 -7.03
N ASP A 62 -3.12 -11.35 -6.14
CA ASP A 62 -2.35 -12.37 -5.41
C ASP A 62 -3.25 -13.26 -4.55
N ILE A 63 -4.17 -12.66 -3.77
CA ILE A 63 -5.14 -13.41 -2.96
C ILE A 63 -6.01 -14.32 -3.85
N GLY A 64 -6.49 -13.82 -4.99
CA GLY A 64 -7.27 -14.62 -5.94
C GLY A 64 -6.48 -15.80 -6.50
N ALA A 65 -5.24 -15.57 -6.92
CA ALA A 65 -4.36 -16.62 -7.41
C ALA A 65 -4.02 -17.66 -6.32
N LEU A 66 -3.77 -17.21 -5.09
CA LEU A 66 -3.51 -18.09 -3.94
C LEU A 66 -4.74 -18.91 -3.57
N ASN A 67 -5.93 -18.32 -3.61
CA ASN A 67 -7.18 -19.04 -3.35
C ASN A 67 -7.37 -20.19 -4.35
N ASN A 68 -7.18 -19.93 -5.64
CA ASN A 68 -7.26 -20.97 -6.67
C ASN A 68 -6.20 -22.05 -6.46
N ALA A 69 -4.94 -21.66 -6.18
CA ALA A 69 -3.87 -22.62 -5.94
C ALA A 69 -4.12 -23.51 -4.70
N VAL A 70 -4.74 -22.96 -3.65
CA VAL A 70 -5.12 -23.73 -2.45
C VAL A 70 -6.28 -24.69 -2.76
N MET A 71 -7.26 -24.28 -3.57
CA MET A 71 -8.32 -25.17 -4.04
C MET A 71 -7.75 -26.33 -4.88
N ASP A 72 -6.84 -26.03 -5.80
CA ASP A 72 -6.16 -27.06 -6.61
C ASP A 72 -5.36 -28.02 -5.73
N LEU A 73 -4.65 -27.50 -4.72
CA LEU A 73 -3.90 -28.33 -3.77
C LEU A 73 -4.84 -29.24 -2.95
N GLN A 74 -6.03 -28.75 -2.61
CA GLN A 74 -7.04 -29.55 -1.91
C GLN A 74 -7.57 -30.68 -2.78
N VAL A 75 -7.84 -30.43 -4.07
CA VAL A 75 -8.24 -31.49 -5.02
C VAL A 75 -7.18 -32.58 -5.08
N LEU A 76 -5.89 -32.20 -5.21
CA LEU A 76 -4.78 -33.15 -5.21
C LEU A 76 -4.70 -33.97 -3.91
N CYS A 77 -4.92 -33.33 -2.76
CA CYS A 77 -4.97 -34.00 -1.46
C CYS A 77 -6.09 -35.04 -1.40
N ASN A 78 -7.29 -34.70 -1.90
CA ASN A 78 -8.44 -35.59 -1.90
C ASN A 78 -8.23 -36.79 -2.86
N SER A 79 -7.72 -36.54 -4.07
CA SER A 79 -7.44 -37.61 -5.04
C SER A 79 -6.39 -38.60 -4.52
N GLN A 80 -5.36 -38.11 -3.81
CA GLN A 80 -4.36 -38.97 -3.16
C GLN A 80 -4.96 -39.83 -2.05
N ASN A 81 -5.95 -39.31 -1.32
CA ASN A 81 -6.60 -40.05 -0.24
C ASN A 81 -7.54 -41.15 -0.77
N GLU A 82 -8.29 -40.88 -1.85
CA GLU A 82 -9.16 -41.89 -2.49
C GLU A 82 -8.38 -43.03 -3.15
N SER A 83 -7.13 -42.77 -3.56
CA SER A 83 -6.29 -43.75 -4.26
C SER A 83 -5.79 -44.90 -3.34
N GLY A 84 -6.02 -44.84 -2.03
CA GLY A 84 -5.74 -45.92 -1.06
C GLY A 84 -4.26 -46.33 -0.88
N ASN A 85 -3.33 -45.75 -1.65
CA ASN A 85 -1.92 -46.14 -1.72
C ASN A 85 -1.00 -45.40 -0.73
N LEU A 86 -1.52 -44.49 0.11
CA LEU A 86 -0.74 -43.67 1.05
C LEU A 86 -1.00 -44.04 2.50
N SER A 87 0.05 -43.94 3.33
CA SER A 87 -0.08 -44.11 4.78
C SER A 87 -1.03 -43.06 5.36
N LYS A 88 -1.79 -43.47 6.38
CA LYS A 88 -2.72 -42.60 7.12
C LYS A 88 -2.04 -41.34 7.64
N ASP A 89 -0.77 -41.44 8.05
CA ASP A 89 0.02 -40.30 8.53
C ASP A 89 0.29 -39.29 7.41
N THR A 90 0.56 -39.75 6.19
CA THR A 90 0.79 -38.87 5.04
C THR A 90 -0.49 -38.13 4.64
N THR A 91 -1.63 -38.82 4.60
CA THR A 91 -2.93 -38.18 4.35
C THR A 91 -3.25 -37.11 5.40
N ASN A 92 -3.06 -37.44 6.69
CA ASN A 92 -3.31 -36.51 7.79
C ASN A 92 -2.40 -35.28 7.70
N HIS A 93 -1.12 -35.51 7.36
CA HIS A 93 -0.17 -34.43 7.15
C HIS A 93 -0.60 -33.50 6.00
N SER A 94 -0.91 -34.05 4.83
CA SER A 94 -1.35 -33.27 3.67
C SER A 94 -2.60 -32.44 3.98
N THR A 95 -3.58 -33.03 4.65
CA THR A 95 -4.81 -32.33 5.09
C THR A 95 -4.46 -31.16 6.01
N THR A 96 -3.63 -31.40 7.03
CA THR A 96 -3.20 -30.37 7.99
C THR A 96 -2.47 -29.21 7.30
N VAL A 97 -1.63 -29.52 6.30
CA VAL A 97 -0.92 -28.50 5.52
C VAL A 97 -1.91 -27.65 4.71
N VAL A 98 -2.88 -28.27 4.04
CA VAL A 98 -3.92 -27.54 3.30
C VAL A 98 -4.72 -26.63 4.24
N ASP A 99 -5.15 -27.13 5.40
CA ASP A 99 -5.92 -26.35 6.38
C ASP A 99 -5.10 -25.18 6.93
N ASN A 100 -3.81 -25.39 7.21
CA ASN A 100 -2.93 -24.31 7.64
C ASN A 100 -2.81 -23.21 6.57
N LEU A 101 -2.63 -23.59 5.31
CA LEU A 101 -2.56 -22.64 4.20
C LEU A 101 -3.87 -21.87 4.01
N LYS A 102 -5.02 -22.55 4.13
CA LYS A 102 -6.35 -21.92 4.11
C LYS A 102 -6.50 -20.89 5.23
N ASN A 103 -6.16 -21.26 6.47
CA ASN A 103 -6.26 -20.37 7.61
C ASN A 103 -5.37 -19.13 7.47
N ARG A 104 -4.14 -19.30 6.95
CA ARG A 104 -3.22 -18.18 6.69
C ARG A 104 -3.73 -17.27 5.57
N LEU A 105 -4.28 -17.83 4.49
CA LEU A 105 -4.88 -17.06 3.40
C LEU A 105 -6.12 -16.30 3.86
N MET A 106 -6.98 -16.92 4.67
CA MET A 106 -8.15 -16.26 5.27
C MET A 106 -7.73 -15.10 6.17
N SER A 107 -6.69 -15.29 6.97
CA SER A 107 -6.11 -14.22 7.81
C SER A 107 -5.62 -13.04 6.97
N ALA A 108 -4.85 -13.30 5.90
CA ALA A 108 -4.41 -12.26 4.97
C ALA A 108 -5.59 -11.55 4.28
N THR A 109 -6.64 -12.29 3.93
CA THR A 109 -7.86 -11.73 3.31
C THR A 109 -8.63 -10.85 4.30
N LYS A 110 -8.66 -11.21 5.58
CA LYS A 110 -9.27 -10.40 6.64
C LYS A 110 -8.48 -9.10 6.83
N GLU A 111 -7.17 -9.18 6.97
CA GLU A 111 -6.29 -8.01 7.09
C GLU A 111 -6.43 -7.07 5.89
N PHE A 112 -6.52 -7.62 4.67
CA PHE A 112 -6.78 -6.83 3.47
C PHE A 112 -8.05 -5.99 3.57
N LYS A 113 -9.15 -6.60 4.00
CA LYS A 113 -10.43 -5.90 4.17
C LYS A 113 -10.32 -4.80 5.23
N GLU A 114 -9.69 -5.09 6.36
CA GLU A 114 -9.49 -4.10 7.44
C GLU A 114 -8.69 -2.89 6.95
N VAL A 115 -7.62 -3.11 6.19
CA VAL A 115 -6.80 -2.03 5.63
C VAL A 115 -7.59 -1.14 4.66
N LEU A 116 -8.44 -1.73 3.81
CA LEU A 116 -9.29 -0.96 2.90
C LEU A 116 -10.38 -0.17 3.63
N THR A 117 -10.99 -0.76 4.66
CA THR A 117 -11.95 -0.06 5.53
C THR A 117 -11.28 1.13 6.21
N MET A 118 -10.09 0.94 6.78
CA MET A 118 -9.31 2.01 7.42
C MET A 118 -8.96 3.14 6.44
N ARG A 119 -8.56 2.82 5.20
CA ARG A 119 -8.30 3.85 4.18
C ARG A 119 -9.56 4.65 3.84
N THR A 120 -10.70 3.97 3.74
CA THR A 120 -12.00 4.62 3.44
C THR A 120 -12.41 5.57 4.56
N GLU A 121 -12.24 5.15 5.82
CA GLU A 121 -12.49 5.99 6.98
C GLU A 121 -11.57 7.21 7.02
N ASN A 122 -10.27 7.02 6.82
CA ASN A 122 -9.31 8.13 6.80
C ASN A 122 -9.64 9.16 5.71
N LEU A 123 -10.03 8.72 4.51
CA LEU A 123 -10.46 9.62 3.43
C LEU A 123 -11.70 10.44 3.82
N LYS A 124 -12.67 9.81 4.48
CA LYS A 124 -13.87 10.49 4.98
C LYS A 124 -13.54 11.54 6.04
N VAL A 125 -12.65 11.22 6.98
CA VAL A 125 -12.18 12.17 8.02
C VAL A 125 -11.45 13.36 7.37
N HIS A 126 -10.62 13.10 6.36
CA HIS A 126 -9.95 14.17 5.62
C HIS A 126 -10.90 15.10 4.90
N GLU A 127 -11.90 14.53 4.23
CA GLU A 127 -12.90 15.30 3.50
C GLU A 127 -13.73 16.16 4.46
N ASN A 128 -14.17 15.60 5.59
CA ASN A 128 -14.86 16.35 6.63
C ASN A 128 -14.00 17.51 7.19
N ARG A 129 -12.72 17.25 7.50
CA ARG A 129 -11.80 18.28 7.97
C ARG A 129 -11.62 19.39 6.93
N ARG A 130 -11.47 19.02 5.66
CA ARG A 130 -11.35 19.98 4.55
C ARG A 130 -12.59 20.87 4.50
N GLN A 131 -13.80 20.30 4.57
CA GLN A 131 -15.07 21.06 4.55
C GLN A 131 -15.20 22.03 5.73
N MET A 132 -14.78 21.65 6.93
CA MET A 132 -14.84 22.52 8.12
C MET A 132 -13.94 23.76 7.98
N PHE A 133 -12.74 23.60 7.41
CA PHE A 133 -11.79 24.70 7.24
C PHE A 133 -11.97 25.47 5.92
N SER A 134 -12.46 24.84 4.85
CA SER A 134 -12.76 25.52 3.58
C SER A 134 -14.02 26.39 3.66
N SER A 135 -15.03 25.98 4.43
CA SER A 135 -16.24 26.79 4.66
C SER A 135 -16.02 27.97 5.62
N SER A 136 -15.09 27.86 6.58
CA SER A 136 -14.69 28.98 7.44
C SER A 136 -13.87 30.04 6.69
N ALA A 137 -12.99 29.63 5.77
CA ALA A 137 -12.19 30.58 4.96
C ALA A 137 -13.06 31.51 4.09
N ALA A 138 -14.24 31.07 3.66
CA ALA A 138 -15.18 31.90 2.91
C ALA A 138 -15.99 32.89 3.78
N LYS A 139 -16.18 32.61 5.08
CA LYS A 139 -16.85 33.52 6.03
C LYS A 139 -15.89 34.52 6.69
N ASP A 140 -14.60 34.18 6.78
CA ASP A 140 -13.52 35.03 7.30
C ASP A 140 -12.73 35.74 6.19
N ALA A 141 -13.33 35.92 5.01
CA ALA A 141 -12.75 36.72 3.92
C ALA A 141 -12.67 38.23 4.24
N SER A 142 -12.92 38.66 5.48
CA SER A 142 -12.37 39.91 6.01
C SER A 142 -10.87 39.72 6.23
N ASN A 143 -10.08 39.81 5.16
CA ASN A 143 -8.61 39.82 5.20
C ASN A 143 -8.07 40.62 6.41
N PRO A 144 -7.47 39.97 7.43
CA PRO A 144 -6.84 40.69 8.53
C PRO A 144 -5.52 41.36 8.10
N PHE A 145 -4.97 40.95 6.95
CA PHE A 145 -3.80 41.55 6.31
C PHE A 145 -4.12 42.78 5.44
N ILE A 146 -5.41 43.13 5.25
CA ILE A 146 -5.78 44.49 4.84
C ILE A 146 -5.94 45.31 6.12
N ARG A 147 -4.87 45.40 6.91
CA ARG A 147 -4.73 46.42 7.94
C ARG A 147 -3.52 47.25 7.58
N GLN A 148 -3.80 48.52 7.31
CA GLN A 148 -2.87 49.64 7.24
C GLN A 148 -2.09 49.77 5.92
N ARG A 149 -2.76 50.34 4.92
CA ARG A 149 -2.10 51.39 4.10
C ARG A 149 -2.25 52.70 4.86
N PRO A 150 -1.17 53.29 5.42
CA PRO A 150 -1.18 54.70 5.78
C PRO A 150 -1.35 55.52 4.49
N LEU A 151 -2.40 56.34 4.43
CA LEU A 151 -2.54 57.40 3.42
C LEU A 151 -1.57 58.51 3.79
N VAL A 152 -0.31 58.37 3.37
CA VAL A 152 0.64 59.50 3.36
C VAL A 152 0.57 60.12 1.97
N PRO A 153 0.23 61.41 1.83
CA PRO A 153 0.36 62.12 0.56
C PRO A 153 1.80 62.00 0.05
N ARG A 154 1.95 61.43 -1.15
CA ARG A 154 3.23 61.27 -1.84
C ARG A 154 3.67 62.63 -2.37
N GLU A 155 4.51 63.33 -1.63
CA GLU A 155 5.43 64.29 -2.23
C GLU A 155 6.55 63.50 -2.93
N ALA A 156 6.82 63.87 -4.19
CA ALA A 156 7.79 63.23 -5.03
C ALA A 156 9.21 63.48 -4.51
N SER A 157 9.92 62.42 -4.13
CA SER A 157 11.38 62.39 -4.16
C SER A 157 11.85 60.94 -4.32
N ASP A 158 12.90 60.82 -5.13
CA ASP A 158 13.51 59.60 -5.63
C ASP A 158 14.02 58.62 -4.55
N ALA A 159 14.26 57.38 -5.01
CA ALA A 159 14.99 56.28 -4.35
C ALA A 159 14.18 55.36 -3.39
N ALA A 160 13.70 54.24 -3.95
CA ALA A 160 13.31 53.05 -3.18
C ALA A 160 14.56 52.19 -2.85
N PRO A 161 14.70 51.63 -1.64
CA PRO A 161 15.80 50.72 -1.32
C PRO A 161 15.53 49.33 -1.91
N PRO A 162 16.55 48.63 -2.45
CA PRO A 162 16.37 47.29 -2.99
C PRO A 162 16.20 46.23 -1.89
N ALA A 163 15.44 45.18 -2.21
CA ALA A 163 15.18 44.05 -1.31
C ALA A 163 16.47 43.26 -0.99
N PRO A 164 16.62 42.73 0.23
CA PRO A 164 17.90 42.21 0.77
C PRO A 164 18.44 40.92 0.15
N TRP A 165 17.76 40.36 -0.86
CA TRP A 165 18.21 39.15 -1.57
C TRP A 165 18.61 39.42 -3.03
N ALA A 166 18.56 40.68 -3.48
CA ALA A 166 19.05 41.08 -4.80
C ALA A 166 20.57 41.31 -4.75
N SER A 167 21.32 40.22 -4.59
CA SER A 167 22.70 40.13 -5.04
C SER A 167 22.70 39.18 -6.23
N ASP A 168 23.05 39.67 -7.43
CA ASP A 168 24.26 39.19 -8.08
C ASP A 168 24.58 39.93 -9.40
N SER A 169 25.88 40.00 -9.65
CA SER A 169 26.53 39.94 -10.97
C SER A 169 26.48 41.17 -11.91
N ALA A 170 27.62 41.85 -12.02
CA ALA A 170 28.27 42.14 -13.32
C ALA A 170 29.67 42.81 -13.16
N THR A 171 30.71 42.01 -13.41
CA THR A 171 31.92 42.30 -14.24
C THR A 171 32.82 43.55 -14.00
N THR A 172 34.11 43.24 -13.75
CA THR A 172 35.38 43.93 -14.11
C THR A 172 35.34 44.79 -15.40
N PRO A 173 36.18 45.83 -15.61
CA PRO A 173 37.66 45.74 -15.50
C PRO A 173 38.46 47.03 -15.15
N LEU A 174 39.79 46.87 -15.10
CA LEU A 174 40.87 47.81 -15.45
C LEU A 174 41.01 49.15 -14.69
N PHE A 175 42.15 49.36 -14.01
CA PHE A 175 43.24 50.21 -14.51
C PHE A 175 44.47 50.16 -13.59
N GLN A 176 45.62 50.36 -14.23
CA GLN A 176 47.00 50.37 -13.74
C GLN A 176 47.46 51.82 -13.55
N ARG A 177 48.16 52.13 -12.46
CA ARG A 177 49.50 52.75 -12.47
C ARG A 177 50.12 52.74 -11.07
#